data_AF-A0A8K0ICW3-F1
#
_entry.id   AF-A0A8K0ICW3-F1
#
_cell.length_a   1.000
_cell.length_b   1.000
_cell.length_c   1.000
_cell.angle_alpha   90.00
_cell.angle_beta   90.00
_cell.angle_gamma   90.00
#
_symmetry.space_group_name_H-M   'P 1'
#
loop_
_entity.id
_entity.type
_entity.pdbx_description
1 polymer ?
#
loop_
_entity_poly.entity_id
_entity_poly.type
_entity_poly.pdbx_seq_one_letter_code
_entity_poly.pdbx_strand_id
1 'polypeptide(L)'
;CYLLILGFIVFLVLFIIDCVISSHPKISIDRIAALGLDTTPGLTLSPHFNITVRIKNPSKFFFKDCYSYGYSAISYSGVTVGEGLLPVFCQGPRKSTVLEMVLRGSDIVLADGVRDRLVEDQRRGEVVMEAQPSENDFIEQSAWCQVVVGPKFGSTPCSVE
;
A
#
# COMPACT_ATOMS: atom_id res chain seq x y z
N CYS A 1 -12.76 26.08 41.15
CA CYS A 1 -12.43 26.61 39.81
C CYS A 1 -11.11 26.09 39.27
N TYR A 2 -9.96 26.27 39.94
CA TYR A 2 -8.65 25.86 39.40
C TYR A 2 -8.56 24.38 38.98
N LEU A 3 -9.05 23.45 39.81
CA LEU A 3 -9.08 22.01 39.49
C LEU A 3 -9.97 21.66 38.28
N LEU A 4 -11.08 22.39 38.09
CA LEU A 4 -11.96 22.20 36.93
C LEU A 4 -11.32 22.74 35.65
N ILE A 5 -10.62 23.88 35.75
CA ILE A 5 -9.87 24.47 34.64
C ILE A 5 -8.71 23.54 34.25
N LEU A 6 -7.95 23.03 35.22
CA LEU A 6 -6.87 22.07 34.98
C LEU A 6 -7.40 20.78 34.33
N GLY A 7 -8.50 20.24 34.83
CA GLY A 7 -9.14 19.05 34.26
C GLY A 7 -9.60 19.27 32.81
N PHE A 8 -10.19 20.43 32.51
CA PHE A 8 -10.61 20.79 31.15
C PHE A 8 -9.42 20.96 30.20
N ILE A 9 -8.33 21.58 30.65
CA ILE A 9 -7.10 21.71 29.86
C ILE A 9 -6.51 20.34 29.54
N VAL A 10 -6.40 19.45 30.55
CA VAL A 10 -5.90 18.08 30.32
C VAL A 10 -6.79 17.33 29.32
N PHE A 11 -8.11 17.45 29.44
CA PHE A 11 -9.04 16.85 28.48
C PHE A 11 -8.84 17.37 27.06
N LEU A 12 -8.70 18.70 26.88
CA LEU A 12 -8.45 19.27 25.55
C LEU A 12 -7.10 18.83 24.98
N VAL A 13 -6.05 18.77 25.80
CA VAL A 13 -4.72 18.30 25.36
C VAL A 13 -4.80 16.84 24.90
N LEU A 14 -5.44 15.97 25.68
CA LEU A 14 -5.64 14.57 25.31
C LEU A 14 -6.49 14.42 24.03
N PHE A 15 -7.52 15.25 23.88
CA PHE A 15 -8.37 15.25 22.69
C PHE A 15 -7.60 15.70 21.43
N ILE A 16 -6.76 16.73 21.55
CA ILE A 16 -5.90 17.20 20.45
C ILE A 16 -4.89 16.11 20.07
N ILE A 17 -4.23 15.49 21.05
CA ILE A 17 -3.29 14.39 20.82
C ILE A 17 -3.98 13.23 20.08
N ASP A 18 -5.16 12.80 20.53
CA ASP A 18 -5.93 11.74 19.86
C ASP A 18 -6.31 12.11 18.43
N CYS A 19 -6.68 13.38 18.19
CA CYS A 19 -7.00 13.85 16.84
C CYS A 19 -5.76 13.85 15.92
N VAL A 20 -4.59 14.27 16.41
CA VAL A 20 -3.35 14.32 15.62
C VAL A 20 -2.85 12.92 15.29
N ILE A 21 -2.86 11.99 16.26
CA ILE A 21 -2.40 10.60 16.03
C ILE A 21 -3.34 9.85 15.06
N SER A 22 -4.63 10.18 15.04
CA SER A 22 -5.64 9.51 14.20
C SER A 22 -5.75 10.08 12.77
N SER A 23 -4.82 10.93 12.33
CA SER A 23 -4.94 11.66 11.06
C SER A 23 -4.57 10.82 9.82
N HIS A 24 -3.65 9.86 9.95
CA HIS A 24 -3.08 9.20 8.78
C HIS A 24 -4.02 8.12 8.22
N PRO A 25 -4.28 8.12 6.91
CA PRO A 25 -5.10 7.09 6.27
C PRO A 25 -4.49 5.70 6.49
N LYS A 26 -5.32 4.73 6.86
CA LYS A 26 -4.91 3.33 6.92
C LYS A 26 -5.05 2.70 5.55
N ILE A 27 -3.95 2.16 5.02
CA ILE A 27 -3.89 1.53 3.71
C ILE A 27 -3.80 0.01 3.90
N SER A 28 -4.56 -0.73 3.11
CA SER A 28 -4.48 -2.19 3.04
C SER A 28 -4.66 -2.67 1.60
N ILE A 29 -4.03 -3.78 1.24
CA ILE A 29 -4.27 -4.44 -0.04
C ILE A 29 -5.33 -5.51 0.18
N ASP A 30 -6.48 -5.33 -0.47
CA ASP A 30 -7.65 -6.20 -0.36
C ASP A 30 -7.58 -7.38 -1.32
N ARG A 31 -6.95 -7.18 -2.49
CA ARG A 31 -6.73 -8.20 -3.51
C ARG A 31 -5.49 -7.89 -4.34
N ILE A 32 -4.81 -8.93 -4.78
CA ILE A 32 -3.77 -8.85 -5.81
C ILE A 32 -3.92 -10.04 -6.76
N ALA A 33 -3.80 -9.78 -8.05
CA ALA A 33 -3.71 -10.79 -9.09
C ALA A 33 -2.53 -10.46 -10.00
N ALA A 34 -1.73 -11.45 -10.36
CA ALA A 34 -0.59 -11.29 -11.25
C ALA A 34 -0.73 -12.15 -12.49
N LEU A 35 -0.29 -11.61 -13.61
CA LEU A 35 -0.19 -12.27 -14.92
C LEU A 35 1.23 -12.04 -15.46
N GLY A 36 1.72 -12.93 -16.33
CA GLY A 36 3.01 -12.74 -17.00
C GLY A 36 4.23 -12.91 -16.09
N LEU A 37 4.08 -13.63 -14.98
CA LEU A 37 5.21 -14.07 -14.14
C LEU A 37 5.83 -15.40 -14.62
N ASP A 38 5.54 -15.82 -15.86
CA ASP A 38 6.01 -17.11 -16.39
C ASP A 38 7.51 -17.06 -16.69
N THR A 39 8.31 -17.71 -15.84
CA THR A 39 9.77 -17.69 -15.89
C THR A 39 10.32 -18.74 -16.84
N THR A 40 10.14 -18.57 -18.16
CA THR A 40 10.77 -19.45 -19.15
C THR A 40 12.26 -19.10 -19.29
N PRO A 41 13.19 -20.08 -19.39
CA PRO A 41 14.62 -19.80 -19.53
C PRO A 41 14.94 -18.90 -20.73
N GLY A 42 15.62 -17.78 -20.46
CA GLY A 42 16.04 -16.82 -21.49
C GLY A 42 14.97 -15.80 -21.90
N LEU A 43 13.79 -15.78 -21.27
CA LEU A 43 12.75 -14.78 -21.53
C LEU A 43 12.76 -13.67 -20.46
N THR A 44 12.54 -12.44 -20.92
CA THR A 44 12.26 -11.29 -20.05
C THR A 44 10.86 -11.40 -19.44
N LEU A 45 10.66 -10.88 -18.24
CA LEU A 45 9.35 -10.83 -17.60
C LEU A 45 8.63 -9.53 -17.98
N SER A 46 7.35 -9.65 -18.35
CA SER A 46 6.46 -8.50 -18.55
C SER A 46 5.19 -8.65 -17.72
N PRO A 47 5.32 -8.63 -16.38
CA PRO A 47 4.23 -8.96 -15.49
C PRO A 47 3.22 -7.82 -15.41
N HIS A 48 1.98 -8.21 -15.10
CA HIS A 48 0.86 -7.31 -14.92
C HIS A 48 0.19 -7.64 -13.59
N PHE A 49 0.13 -6.66 -12.69
CA PHE A 49 -0.46 -6.81 -11.37
C PHE A 49 -1.71 -5.96 -11.26
N ASN A 50 -2.86 -6.61 -11.06
CA ASN A 50 -4.10 -5.93 -10.71
C ASN A 50 -4.22 -5.91 -9.19
N ILE A 51 -4.21 -4.72 -8.60
CA ILE A 51 -4.19 -4.53 -7.16
C ILE A 51 -5.44 -3.75 -6.75
N THR A 52 -6.17 -4.29 -5.77
CA THR A 52 -7.26 -3.59 -5.10
C THR A 52 -6.75 -3.08 -3.76
N VAL A 53 -6.69 -1.76 -3.62
CA VAL A 53 -6.23 -1.08 -2.41
C VAL A 53 -7.45 -0.52 -1.68
N ARG A 54 -7.53 -0.78 -0.38
CA ARG A 54 -8.50 -0.17 0.52
C ARG A 54 -7.82 0.88 1.36
N ILE A 55 -8.41 2.07 1.37
CA ILE A 55 -7.95 3.19 2.17
C ILE A 55 -9.06 3.58 3.13
N LYS A 56 -8.71 3.79 4.40
CA LYS A 56 -9.64 4.17 5.46
C LYS A 56 -9.16 5.42 6.15
N ASN A 57 -9.94 6.50 6.06
CA ASN A 57 -9.70 7.73 6.81
C ASN A 57 -10.06 7.50 8.29
N PRO A 58 -9.11 7.52 9.25
CA PRO A 58 -9.44 7.45 10.67
C PRO A 58 -9.81 8.83 11.24
N SER A 59 -9.52 9.91 10.50
CA SER A 59 -9.73 11.28 10.91
C SER A 59 -11.16 11.50 11.42
N LYS A 60 -11.22 12.20 12.55
CA LYS A 60 -12.45 12.69 13.17
C LYS A 60 -12.74 14.15 12.80
N PHE A 61 -11.85 14.79 12.04
CA PHE A 61 -12.02 16.16 11.59
C PHE A 61 -13.14 16.24 10.55
N PHE A 62 -13.94 17.31 10.59
CA PHE A 62 -15.14 17.44 9.76
C PHE A 62 -14.86 17.69 8.27
N PHE A 63 -13.60 17.85 7.87
CA PHE A 63 -13.21 18.21 6.51
C PHE A 63 -13.05 16.97 5.62
N LYS A 64 -13.22 17.21 4.31
CA LYS A 64 -12.96 16.23 3.26
C LYS A 64 -11.51 16.41 2.83
N ASP A 65 -10.72 15.36 2.94
CA ASP A 65 -9.32 15.35 2.51
C ASP A 65 -9.22 14.67 1.15
N CYS A 66 -8.38 15.23 0.28
CA CYS A 66 -8.04 14.65 -1.01
C CYS A 66 -6.60 14.14 -0.95
N TYR A 67 -6.41 12.89 -1.33
CA TYR A 67 -5.12 12.21 -1.29
C TYR A 67 -4.66 11.93 -2.72
N SER A 68 -3.39 12.17 -2.98
CA SER A 68 -2.77 11.96 -4.30
C SER A 68 -1.54 11.07 -4.14
N TYR A 69 -1.78 9.77 -4.14
CA TYR A 69 -0.70 8.77 -4.19
C TYR A 69 -0.16 8.74 -5.62
N GLY A 70 0.94 9.46 -5.84
CA GLY A 70 1.44 9.73 -7.17
C GLY A 70 1.97 8.48 -7.86
N TYR A 71 2.56 7.54 -7.12
CA TYR A 71 3.29 6.43 -7.71
C TYR A 71 3.24 5.19 -6.83
N SER A 72 3.22 4.00 -7.43
CA SER A 72 3.41 2.77 -6.69
C SER A 72 4.30 1.81 -7.47
N ALA A 73 5.19 1.15 -6.74
CA ALA A 73 6.05 0.10 -7.26
C ALA A 73 5.76 -1.22 -6.54
N ILE A 74 5.97 -2.33 -7.24
CA ILE A 74 6.00 -3.67 -6.67
C ILE A 74 7.34 -4.32 -6.97
N SER A 75 7.95 -4.87 -5.93
CA SER A 75 9.29 -5.44 -5.97
C SER A 75 9.28 -6.90 -5.52
N TYR A 76 10.14 -7.70 -6.13
CA TYR A 76 10.42 -9.07 -5.73
C TYR A 76 11.92 -9.23 -5.52
N SER A 77 12.32 -9.65 -4.31
CA SER A 77 13.74 -9.83 -3.94
C SER A 77 14.62 -8.60 -4.26
N GLY A 78 14.08 -7.38 -4.07
CA GLY A 78 14.78 -6.12 -4.31
C GLY A 78 14.80 -5.65 -5.77
N VAL A 79 14.16 -6.37 -6.69
CA VAL A 79 13.99 -5.94 -8.10
C VAL A 79 12.58 -5.41 -8.30
N THR A 80 12.44 -4.18 -8.78
CA THR A 80 11.14 -3.64 -9.20
C THR A 80 10.64 -4.44 -10.41
N VAL A 81 9.51 -5.12 -10.22
CA VAL A 81 8.89 -5.94 -11.26
C VAL A 81 7.63 -5.29 -11.83
N GLY A 82 7.14 -4.20 -11.25
CA GLY A 82 6.07 -3.43 -11.85
C GLY A 82 5.87 -2.07 -11.22
N GLU A 83 5.38 -1.14 -12.01
CA GLU A 83 5.20 0.27 -11.64
C GLU A 83 3.85 0.77 -12.16
N GLY A 84 3.27 1.77 -11.48
CA GLY A 84 1.98 2.34 -11.87
C GLY A 84 1.58 3.53 -11.01
N LEU A 85 0.43 4.10 -11.34
CA LEU A 85 -0.12 5.27 -10.66
C LEU A 85 -1.33 4.86 -9.83
N LEU A 86 -1.44 5.38 -8.61
CA LEU A 86 -2.64 5.24 -7.81
C LEU A 86 -3.55 6.46 -8.09
N PRO A 87 -4.85 6.27 -8.36
CA PRO A 87 -5.71 7.39 -8.69
C PRO A 87 -5.91 8.34 -7.51
N VAL A 88 -6.02 9.63 -7.81
CA VAL A 88 -6.41 10.66 -6.83
C VAL A 88 -7.83 10.36 -6.36
N PHE A 89 -8.04 10.45 -5.05
CA PHE A 89 -9.37 10.27 -4.46
C PHE A 89 -9.55 11.22 -3.28
N CYS A 90 -10.81 11.47 -2.94
CA CYS A 90 -11.13 12.30 -1.80
C CYS A 90 -12.13 11.61 -0.89
N GLN A 91 -11.87 11.66 0.41
CA GLN A 91 -12.68 10.98 1.42
C GLN A 91 -12.99 11.92 2.59
N GLY A 92 -14.24 11.86 3.04
CA GLY A 92 -14.62 12.50 4.31
C GLY A 92 -14.11 11.73 5.53
N PRO A 93 -14.37 12.25 6.74
CA PRO A 93 -13.97 11.59 7.97
C PRO A 93 -14.60 10.22 8.11
N ARG A 94 -13.82 9.27 8.64
CA ARG A 94 -14.26 7.89 8.93
C ARG A 94 -14.81 7.14 7.71
N LYS A 95 -14.52 7.59 6.49
CA LYS A 95 -14.90 6.91 5.25
C LYS A 95 -13.83 5.92 4.82
N SER A 96 -14.25 4.95 4.02
CA SER A 96 -13.37 3.99 3.36
C SER A 96 -13.62 4.04 1.87
N THR A 97 -12.53 4.02 1.12
CA THR A 97 -12.51 4.01 -0.35
C THR A 97 -11.77 2.76 -0.80
N VAL A 98 -12.24 2.15 -1.88
CA VAL A 98 -11.56 1.05 -2.54
C VAL A 98 -11.16 1.54 -3.93
N LEU A 99 -9.88 1.36 -4.26
CA LEU A 99 -9.28 1.77 -5.51
C LEU A 99 -8.71 0.54 -6.20
N GLU A 100 -8.75 0.56 -7.53
CA GLU A 100 -8.08 -0.41 -8.37
C GLU A 100 -6.90 0.28 -9.05
N MET A 101 -5.75 -0.37 -9.04
CA MET A 101 -4.57 0.06 -9.77
C MET A 101 -3.93 -1.11 -10.50
N VAL A 102 -3.18 -0.77 -11.53
CA VAL A 102 -2.44 -1.74 -12.32
C VAL A 102 -0.97 -1.37 -12.28
N LEU A 103 -0.13 -2.29 -11.78
CA LEU A 103 1.32 -2.16 -11.87
C LEU A 103 1.82 -3.04 -13.01
N ARG A 104 2.70 -2.51 -13.86
CA ARG A 104 3.23 -3.22 -15.03
C ARG A 104 4.73 -3.19 -15.05
N GLY A 105 5.34 -4.33 -15.36
CA GLY A 105 6.75 -4.42 -15.74
C GLY A 105 6.86 -4.70 -17.23
N SER A 106 7.97 -4.28 -17.83
CA SER A 106 8.28 -4.58 -19.23
C SER A 106 9.74 -4.96 -19.35
N ASP A 107 10.00 -6.06 -20.04
CA ASP A 107 11.33 -6.57 -20.32
C ASP A 107 12.24 -6.72 -19.09
N ILE A 108 11.67 -7.09 -17.94
CA ILE A 108 12.39 -7.24 -16.68
C ILE A 108 13.30 -8.46 -16.74
N VAL A 109 14.59 -8.25 -16.50
CA VAL A 109 15.60 -9.31 -16.43
C VAL A 109 15.93 -9.58 -14.97
N LEU A 110 15.60 -10.79 -14.50
CA LEU A 110 15.99 -11.26 -13.17
C LEU A 110 17.31 -12.01 -13.27
N ALA A 111 18.18 -11.81 -12.28
CA ALA A 111 19.37 -12.65 -12.11
C ALA A 111 18.93 -14.12 -11.87
N ASP A 112 19.72 -15.08 -12.36
CA ASP A 112 19.35 -16.51 -12.33
C ASP A 112 18.91 -16.98 -10.95
N GLY A 113 19.66 -16.62 -9.89
CA GLY A 113 19.31 -16.98 -8.52
C GLY A 113 18.01 -16.36 -7.99
N VAL A 114 17.62 -15.18 -8.47
CA VAL A 114 16.32 -14.55 -8.13
C VAL A 114 15.20 -15.21 -8.93
N ARG A 115 15.45 -15.53 -10.18
CA ARG A 115 14.50 -16.20 -11.06
C ARG A 115 14.18 -17.62 -10.57
N ASP A 116 15.18 -18.39 -10.16
CA ASP A 116 15.00 -19.73 -9.62
C ASP A 116 14.16 -19.72 -8.33
N ARG A 117 14.36 -18.69 -7.48
CA ARG A 117 13.52 -18.48 -6.29
C ARG A 117 12.07 -18.16 -6.68
N LEU A 118 11.87 -17.30 -7.67
CA LEU A 118 10.52 -16.96 -8.14
C LEU A 118 9.78 -18.20 -8.65
N VAL A 119 10.45 -19.05 -9.45
CA VAL A 119 9.88 -20.33 -9.93
C VAL A 119 9.44 -21.21 -8.76
N GLU A 120 10.29 -21.32 -7.73
CA GLU A 120 10.03 -22.18 -6.59
C GLU A 120 8.91 -21.61 -5.69
N ASP A 121 8.87 -20.31 -5.48
CA ASP A 121 7.79 -19.64 -4.74
C ASP A 121 6.45 -19.75 -5.47
N GLN A 122 6.45 -19.65 -6.80
CA GLN A 122 5.28 -19.93 -7.63
C GLN A 122 4.80 -21.37 -7.50
N ARG A 123 5.72 -22.35 -7.47
CA ARG A 123 5.38 -23.76 -7.24
C ARG A 123 4.77 -23.99 -5.87
N ARG A 124 5.22 -23.25 -4.85
CA ARG A 124 4.62 -23.23 -3.52
C ARG A 124 3.25 -22.54 -3.49
N GLY A 125 2.91 -21.78 -4.53
CA GLY A 125 1.62 -21.10 -4.70
C GLY A 125 1.52 -19.77 -3.96
N GLU A 126 2.63 -19.26 -3.42
CA GLU A 126 2.69 -18.07 -2.59
C GLU A 126 3.96 -17.29 -2.92
N VAL A 127 3.83 -16.15 -3.62
CA VAL A 127 4.96 -15.28 -3.94
C VAL A 127 4.87 -14.02 -3.10
N VAL A 128 5.81 -13.84 -2.18
CA VAL A 128 5.87 -12.65 -1.32
C VAL A 128 6.48 -11.48 -2.10
N MET A 129 5.76 -10.37 -2.19
CA MET A 129 6.19 -9.15 -2.88
C MET A 129 6.01 -7.93 -1.99
N GLU A 130 6.79 -6.90 -2.28
CA GLU A 130 6.75 -5.62 -1.56
C GLU A 130 6.07 -4.60 -2.45
N ALA A 131 4.90 -4.12 -2.03
CA ALA A 131 4.21 -3.01 -2.70
C ALA A 131 4.45 -1.71 -1.93
N GLN A 132 4.90 -0.68 -2.64
CA GLN A 132 5.21 0.62 -2.06
C GLN A 132 4.43 1.72 -2.77
N PRO A 133 3.24 2.11 -2.28
CA PRO A 133 2.61 3.36 -2.72
C PRO A 133 3.30 4.56 -2.07
N SER A 134 3.63 5.56 -2.89
CA SER A 134 4.22 6.84 -2.50
C SER A 134 3.23 7.97 -2.74
N GLU A 135 3.01 8.78 -1.71
CA GLU A 135 2.24 10.03 -1.78
C GLU A 135 3.09 11.19 -2.27
N ASN A 136 2.59 11.92 -3.26
CA ASN A 136 3.34 13.02 -3.89
C ASN A 136 2.96 14.37 -3.26
N ASP A 137 2.97 14.43 -1.92
CA ASP A 137 2.73 15.64 -1.13
C ASP A 137 4.06 16.13 -0.49
N PHE A 138 4.08 17.35 0.06
CA PHE A 138 5.25 17.95 0.72
C PHE A 138 5.82 17.13 1.88
N ILE A 139 5.06 16.15 2.37
CA ILE A 139 5.49 15.12 3.31
C ILE A 139 5.35 13.79 2.55
N GLU A 140 6.44 13.30 1.98
CA GLU A 140 6.50 12.04 1.23
C GLU A 140 6.18 10.88 2.19
N GLN A 141 4.90 10.51 2.28
CA GLN A 141 4.47 9.33 3.04
C GLN A 141 4.53 8.13 2.10
N SER A 142 5.44 7.20 2.39
CA SER A 142 5.50 5.90 1.74
C SER A 142 4.86 4.85 2.64
N ALA A 143 3.99 4.02 2.08
CA ALA A 143 3.55 2.82 2.77
C ALA A 143 4.27 1.60 2.19
N TRP A 144 4.43 0.56 3.00
CA TRP A 144 5.09 -0.69 2.66
C TRP A 144 4.15 -1.84 2.97
N CYS A 145 3.86 -2.67 1.98
CA CYS A 145 2.95 -3.81 2.12
C CYS A 145 3.65 -5.09 1.68
N GLN A 146 3.72 -6.09 2.56
CA GLN A 146 4.20 -7.42 2.21
C GLN A 146 3.02 -8.29 1.75
N VAL A 147 2.86 -8.47 0.44
CA VAL A 147 1.71 -9.17 -0.14
C VAL A 147 2.08 -10.55 -0.64
N VAL A 148 1.17 -11.50 -0.49
CA VAL A 148 1.32 -12.85 -1.05
C VAL A 148 0.52 -12.95 -2.34
N VAL A 149 1.19 -13.08 -3.47
CA VAL A 149 0.53 -13.32 -4.76
C VAL A 149 0.27 -14.81 -4.92
N GLY A 150 -1.00 -15.20 -4.98
CA GLY A 150 -1.41 -16.59 -5.09
C GLY A 150 -2.93 -16.80 -4.93
N PRO A 151 -3.44 -18.02 -5.13
CA PRO A 151 -4.86 -18.34 -5.01
C PRO A 151 -5.43 -18.15 -3.59
N LYS A 152 -4.57 -18.11 -2.57
CA LYS A 152 -4.93 -17.86 -1.18
C LYS A 152 -4.53 -16.44 -0.77
N PHE A 153 -5.21 -15.43 -1.31
CA PHE A 153 -5.00 -14.06 -0.87
C PHE A 153 -5.87 -13.72 0.35
N GLY A 154 -5.25 -13.19 1.41
CA GLY A 154 -5.93 -12.54 2.53
C GLY A 154 -5.54 -11.07 2.60
N SER A 155 -6.46 -10.19 3.04
CA SER A 155 -6.18 -8.75 3.11
C SER A 155 -4.92 -8.45 3.92
N THR A 156 -3.99 -7.69 3.37
CA THR A 156 -2.72 -7.35 4.03
C THR A 156 -2.72 -5.87 4.43
N PRO A 157 -2.57 -5.54 5.73
CA PRO A 157 -2.37 -4.16 6.16
C PRO A 157 -0.98 -3.67 5.74
N CYS A 158 -0.88 -2.39 5.36
CA CYS A 158 0.38 -1.75 5.04
C CYS A 158 0.90 -0.96 6.25
N SER A 159 2.22 -0.94 6.43
CA SER A 159 2.88 -0.05 7.37
C SER A 159 3.13 1.29 6.69
N VAL A 160 2.75 2.39 7.32
CA VAL A 160 3.03 3.75 6.82
C VAL A 160 4.19 4.29 7.65
N GLU A 161 5.19 4.86 6.98
CA GLU A 161 6.34 5.54 7.61
C GLU A 161 6.20 7.06 7.53
#